data_AF-A0A961QRE1-F1
#
_entry.id   AF-A0A961QRE1-F1
#
_cell.length_a   1.000
_cell.length_b   1.000
_cell.length_c   1.000
_cell.angle_alpha   90.00
_cell.angle_beta   90.00
_cell.angle_gamma   90.00
#
_symmetry.space_group_name_H-M   'P 1'
#
loop_
_entity.id
_entity.type
_entity.pdbx_description
1 polymer ?
#
loop_
_entity_poly.entity_id
_entity_poly.type
_entity_poly.pdbx_seq_one_letter_code
_entity_poly.pdbx_strand_id
1 'polypeptide(L)' 'PVDEKGPVEATEYRPIHAPAPDFAAQSTESEVLVTGIKVIDLLAPYAKGGKI' A
#
# COMPACT_ATOMS: atom_id res chain seq x y z
N PRO A 1 -9.20 9.37 18.30
CA PRO A 1 -8.59 9.88 17.05
C PRO A 1 -8.33 11.38 17.18
N VAL A 2 -7.21 11.89 16.64
CA VAL A 2 -6.85 13.31 16.78
C VAL A 2 -7.77 14.21 15.95
N ASP A 3 -8.47 13.65 14.97
CA ASP A 3 -9.42 14.33 14.09
C ASP A 3 -10.83 14.46 14.68
N GLU A 4 -11.05 14.05 15.94
CA GLU A 4 -12.31 14.19 16.69
C GLU A 4 -13.55 13.51 16.07
N LYS A 5 -13.39 12.66 15.06
CA LYS A 5 -14.51 12.00 14.34
C LYS A 5 -15.09 10.76 15.04
N GLY A 6 -14.97 10.68 16.36
CA GLY A 6 -15.42 9.52 17.16
C GLY A 6 -14.44 8.33 17.15
N PRO A 7 -14.86 7.16 17.67
CA PRO A 7 -14.03 5.96 17.72
C PRO A 7 -13.85 5.31 16.35
N VAL A 8 -12.70 4.66 16.13
CA VAL A 8 -12.44 3.81 14.95
C VAL A 8 -12.88 2.39 15.31
N GLU A 9 -14.06 1.99 14.82
CA GLU A 9 -14.59 0.64 15.00
C GLU A 9 -13.80 -0.35 14.13
N ALA A 10 -13.24 -1.40 14.74
CA ALA A 10 -12.49 -2.44 14.05
C ALA A 10 -12.76 -3.81 14.67
N THR A 11 -12.83 -4.85 13.83
CA THR A 11 -13.04 -6.25 14.26
C THR A 11 -11.74 -7.01 14.47
N GLU A 12 -10.63 -6.52 13.92
CA GLU A 12 -9.32 -7.17 13.95
C GLU A 12 -8.21 -6.16 14.28
N TYR A 13 -7.21 -6.61 15.04
CA TYR A 13 -6.03 -5.83 15.39
C TYR A 13 -4.77 -6.64 15.09
N ARG A 14 -3.73 -5.98 14.59
CA ARG A 14 -2.43 -6.59 14.26
C ARG A 14 -1.29 -5.87 14.98
N PRO A 15 -0.20 -6.58 15.34
CA PRO A 15 0.95 -5.96 16.00
C PRO A 15 1.67 -4.99 15.06
N ILE A 16 2.22 -3.92 15.64
CA ILE A 16 3.00 -2.90 14.90
C ILE A 16 4.28 -3.51 14.31
N HIS A 17 4.87 -4.48 15.01
CA HIS A 17 6.02 -5.23 14.53
C HIS A 17 5.56 -6.58 13.99
N ALA A 18 5.80 -6.83 12.71
CA ALA A 18 5.54 -8.10 12.06
C ALA A 18 6.64 -8.39 11.03
N PRO A 19 7.00 -9.67 10.82
CA PRO A 19 7.91 -10.03 9.74
C PRO A 19 7.30 -9.68 8.37
N ALA A 20 8.16 -9.42 7.40
CA ALA A 20 7.74 -9.26 6.02
C ALA A 20 7.14 -10.58 5.48
N PRO A 21 6.28 -10.52 4.45
CA PRO A 21 5.79 -11.73 3.77
C PRO A 21 6.93 -12.55 3.18
N ASP A 22 6.76 -13.87 3.19
CA ASP A 22 7.71 -14.81 2.59
C ASP A 22 7.92 -14.51 1.11
N PHE A 23 9.15 -14.71 0.62
CA PHE A 23 9.49 -14.48 -0.79
C PHE A 23 8.58 -15.27 -1.75
N ALA A 24 8.23 -16.50 -1.40
CA ALA A 24 7.34 -17.35 -2.19
C ALA A 24 5.88 -16.86 -2.25
N ALA A 25 5.47 -16.00 -1.31
CA ALA A 25 4.13 -15.41 -1.26
C ALA A 25 4.07 -14.03 -1.95
N GLN A 26 5.19 -13.50 -2.43
CA GLN A 26 5.22 -12.23 -3.15
C GLN A 26 4.79 -12.45 -4.60
N SER A 27 3.90 -11.58 -5.09
CA SER A 27 3.49 -11.61 -6.50
C SER A 27 4.65 -11.20 -7.40
N THR A 28 4.83 -11.91 -8.52
CA THR A 28 5.77 -11.52 -9.59
C THR A 28 5.12 -10.65 -10.66
N GLU A 29 3.81 -10.41 -10.57
CA GLU A 29 3.09 -9.59 -11.54
C GLU A 29 3.47 -8.12 -11.39
N SER A 30 3.74 -7.48 -12.52
CA SER A 30 3.97 -6.04 -12.55
C SER A 30 2.63 -5.33 -12.70
N GLU A 31 2.13 -4.75 -11.60
CA GLU A 31 0.94 -3.91 -11.58
C GLU A 31 1.35 -2.43 -11.45
N VAL A 32 0.71 -1.54 -12.20
CA VAL A 32 0.92 -0.09 -12.08
C VAL A 32 -0.03 0.49 -11.03
N LEU A 33 0.52 1.25 -10.08
CA LEU A 33 -0.22 2.12 -9.17
C LEU A 33 -0.59 3.42 -9.91
N VAL A 34 -1.82 3.48 -10.41
CA VAL A 34 -2.34 4.66 -11.13
C VAL A 34 -2.52 5.83 -10.17
N THR A 35 -1.87 6.96 -10.46
CA THR A 35 -1.92 8.16 -9.61
C THR A 35 -2.97 9.17 -10.07
N GLY A 36 -3.37 9.12 -11.34
CA GLY A 36 -4.22 10.13 -11.97
C GLY A 36 -3.44 11.38 -12.42
N ILE A 37 -2.12 11.41 -12.21
CA ILE A 37 -1.25 12.52 -12.63
C ILE A 37 -0.60 12.12 -13.94
N LYS A 38 -1.06 12.71 -15.04
CA LYS A 38 -0.65 12.39 -16.41
C LYS A 38 0.86 12.29 -16.62
N VAL A 39 1.63 13.22 -16.06
CA VAL A 39 3.10 13.23 -16.22
C VAL A 39 3.74 12.03 -15.52
N ILE A 40 3.26 11.68 -14.33
CA ILE A 40 3.77 10.54 -13.56
C ILE A 40 3.35 9.24 -14.24
N ASP A 41 2.05 9.09 -14.55
CA ASP A 41 1.51 7.85 -15.11
C ASP A 41 2.08 7.53 -16.50
N LEU A 42 2.50 8.53 -17.28
CA LEU A 42 3.08 8.32 -18.62
C LEU A 42 4.61 8.20 -18.62
N LEU A 43 5.33 8.98 -17.80
CA LEU A 43 6.80 9.06 -17.88
C LEU A 43 7.51 8.24 -16.81
N ALA A 44 6.90 8.08 -15.63
CA ALA A 44 7.49 7.39 -14.49
C ALA A 44 6.41 6.65 -13.68
N PRO A 45 5.73 5.66 -14.28
CA PRO A 45 4.66 4.93 -13.61
C PRO A 45 5.20 4.19 -12.39
N TYR A 46 4.45 4.22 -11.29
CA TYR A 46 4.84 3.54 -10.04
C TYR A 46 4.35 2.10 -10.03
N ALA A 47 5.22 1.17 -9.62
CA ALA A 47 4.82 -0.22 -9.42
C ALA A 47 4.05 -0.36 -8.09
N LYS A 48 2.92 -1.07 -8.11
CA LYS A 48 2.13 -1.38 -6.91
C LYS A 48 2.93 -2.34 -6.03
N GLY A 49 3.12 -1.97 -4.76
CA GLY A 49 4.02 -2.71 -3.85
C GLY A 49 5.51 -2.42 -4.06
N GLY A 50 5.86 -1.61 -5.06
CA GLY A 50 7.21 -1.08 -5.25
C GLY A 50 7.60 -0.09 -4.16
N LYS A 51 8.89 0.05 -3.92
CA LYS A 51 9.48 1.10 -3.08
C LYS A 51 10.20 2.07 -4.02
N ILE A 52 9.64 3.25 -4.22
CA ILE A 52 10.13 4.31 -5.11
C ILE A 52 10.33 5.58 -4.29
#